data_AF-A0A839QEY4-F1
#
_entry.id   AF-A0A839QEY4-F1
#
_cell.length_a   1.000
_cell.length_b   1.000
_cell.length_c   1.000
_cell.angle_alpha   90.00
_cell.angle_beta   90.00
_cell.angle_gamma   90.00
#
_symmetry.space_group_name_H-M   'P 1'
#
loop_
_entity.id
_entity.type
_entity.pdbx_description
1 polymer ?
#
loop_
_entity_poly.entity_id
_entity_poly.type
_entity_poly.pdbx_seq_one_letter_code
_entity_poly.pdbx_strand_id
1 'polypeptide(L)'
;MDTRALLSLSGVLGLALLSGCTGPDPAPENTAVPSATSPAAACPDVAVVDVPRIGQGSDAQHAADLLAAYSDWANAGTQAVADDPAWRAADLAAHCLPDLARANRKAFVGKLFVTRDDAAWDEYYAQREAINLANLRSARLTGAGTRASFELQQMLEYSHTDSGSFVKFSAAYRSGGIGDDRLDRWYAALVPWDGAMIIDYIEATKQAPG
;
A
#
# COMPACT_ATOMS: atom_id res chain seq x y z
N MET A 1 -36.25 -0.81 -49.80
CA MET A 1 -34.93 -0.20 -50.02
C MET A 1 -33.96 -0.92 -49.09
N ASP A 2 -33.62 -2.19 -49.36
CA ASP A 2 -32.77 -2.65 -50.49
C ASP A 2 -31.44 -1.88 -50.45
N THR A 3 -30.25 -2.47 -50.40
CA THR A 3 -29.79 -3.64 -51.16
C THR A 3 -28.44 -4.13 -50.60
N ARG A 4 -28.38 -5.43 -50.30
CA ARG A 4 -27.31 -6.43 -50.61
C ARG A 4 -25.98 -5.95 -51.22
N ALA A 5 -24.88 -6.56 -50.79
CA ALA A 5 -24.01 -7.46 -51.59
C ALA A 5 -22.66 -7.67 -50.87
N LEU A 6 -22.27 -8.85 -50.38
CA LEU A 6 -21.98 -10.17 -51.01
C LEU A 6 -20.51 -10.32 -51.44
N LEU A 7 -19.89 -11.39 -50.89
CA LEU A 7 -19.07 -12.43 -51.55
C LEU A 7 -17.76 -11.99 -52.23
N SER A 8 -16.65 -12.70 -52.10
CA SER A 8 -16.39 -14.03 -52.72
C SER A 8 -14.91 -14.38 -52.47
N LEU A 9 -14.56 -15.56 -51.96
CA LEU A 9 -14.45 -16.91 -52.57
C LEU A 9 -13.06 -17.25 -53.12
N SER A 10 -12.65 -18.49 -52.83
CA SER A 10 -11.73 -19.42 -53.55
C SER A 10 -10.52 -19.82 -52.69
N GLY A 11 -10.32 -21.05 -52.21
CA GLY A 11 -10.86 -22.35 -52.60
C GLY A 11 -9.82 -23.09 -53.45
N VAL A 12 -9.17 -24.13 -52.91
CA VAL A 12 -8.63 -25.26 -53.69
C VAL A 12 -8.75 -26.54 -52.88
N LEU A 13 -9.44 -27.49 -53.51
CA LEU A 13 -9.66 -28.88 -53.14
C LEU A 13 -8.40 -29.72 -53.44
N GLY A 14 -8.11 -30.73 -52.62
CA GLY A 14 -7.12 -31.75 -52.94
C GLY A 14 -7.36 -33.05 -52.18
N LEU A 15 -8.18 -33.94 -52.76
CA LEU A 15 -8.26 -35.35 -52.39
C LEU A 15 -7.05 -36.10 -53.00
N ALA A 16 -6.38 -36.93 -52.20
CA ALA A 16 -5.56 -38.03 -52.69
C ALA A 16 -5.69 -39.25 -51.76
N LEU A 17 -5.69 -40.42 -52.40
CA LEU A 17 -6.11 -41.74 -51.92
C LEU A 17 -5.02 -42.50 -51.15
N LEU A 18 -5.50 -43.39 -50.26
CA LEU A 18 -5.01 -44.75 -49.94
C LEU A 18 -3.50 -45.05 -49.94
N SER A 19 -2.96 -45.39 -48.76
CA SER A 19 -2.12 -46.60 -48.55
C SER A 19 -1.68 -46.68 -47.08
N GLY A 20 -1.92 -47.83 -46.43
CA GLY A 20 -1.47 -48.07 -45.06
C GLY A 20 0.05 -48.23 -44.96
N CYS A 21 0.59 -47.91 -43.78
CA CYS A 21 1.78 -48.50 -43.19
C CYS A 21 1.76 -48.22 -41.68
N THR A 22 1.83 -49.31 -40.91
CA THR A 22 2.09 -49.33 -39.47
C THR A 22 3.48 -48.78 -39.18
N GLY A 23 3.59 -47.75 -38.35
CA GLY A 23 4.84 -47.23 -37.82
C GLY A 23 4.58 -46.63 -36.43
N PRO A 24 5.48 -46.82 -35.46
CA PRO A 24 5.22 -46.53 -34.05
C PRO A 24 5.01 -45.03 -33.83
N ASP A 25 4.08 -44.69 -32.93
CA ASP A 25 3.89 -43.35 -32.40
C ASP A 25 5.26 -42.73 -32.05
N PRO A 26 5.63 -41.55 -32.60
CA PRO A 26 6.68 -40.77 -32.00
C PRO A 26 6.16 -40.34 -30.62
N ALA A 27 6.82 -40.84 -29.57
CA ALA A 27 6.59 -40.39 -28.21
C ALA A 27 6.54 -38.85 -28.18
N PRO A 28 5.61 -38.22 -27.44
CA PRO A 28 5.63 -36.77 -27.29
C PRO A 28 6.98 -36.41 -26.68
N GLU A 29 7.79 -35.70 -27.47
CA GLU A 29 9.03 -35.10 -27.04
C GLU A 29 8.65 -34.09 -25.96
N ASN A 30 8.77 -34.52 -24.71
CA ASN A 30 8.68 -33.67 -23.54
C ASN A 30 9.89 -32.73 -23.63
N THR A 31 9.78 -31.66 -24.41
CA THR A 31 10.56 -30.45 -24.17
C THR A 31 10.16 -29.98 -22.79
N ALA A 32 10.90 -30.46 -21.79
CA ALA A 32 10.93 -29.85 -20.48
C ALA A 32 11.28 -28.38 -20.71
N VAL A 33 10.25 -27.53 -20.70
CA VAL A 33 10.44 -26.10 -20.47
C VAL A 33 11.21 -26.04 -19.16
N PRO A 34 12.45 -25.52 -19.13
CA PRO A 34 13.10 -25.32 -17.86
C PRO A 34 12.28 -24.26 -17.13
N SER A 35 11.37 -24.70 -16.25
CA SER A 35 10.85 -23.88 -15.16
C SER A 35 11.98 -23.66 -14.17
N ALA A 36 13.02 -22.94 -14.60
CA ALA A 36 13.90 -22.24 -13.71
C ALA A 36 13.22 -20.92 -13.35
N THR A 37 12.06 -21.01 -12.69
CA THR A 37 11.66 -19.91 -11.80
C THR A 37 12.56 -20.07 -10.60
N SER A 38 13.76 -19.49 -10.67
CA SER A 38 14.55 -19.26 -9.46
C SER A 38 13.60 -18.64 -8.45
N PRO A 39 13.51 -19.15 -7.21
CA PRO A 39 12.74 -18.50 -6.17
C PRO A 39 13.14 -17.03 -6.18
N ALA A 40 12.18 -16.12 -6.31
CA ALA A 40 12.46 -14.70 -6.12
C ALA A 40 13.25 -14.60 -4.82
N ALA A 41 14.42 -13.94 -4.86
CA ALA A 41 15.29 -13.88 -3.69
C ALA A 41 14.46 -13.43 -2.49
N ALA A 42 14.43 -14.26 -1.44
CA ALA A 42 13.56 -14.02 -0.30
C ALA A 42 13.96 -12.69 0.36
N CYS A 43 12.97 -11.87 0.67
CA CYS A 43 13.19 -10.66 1.45
C CYS A 43 13.56 -11.04 2.88
N PRO A 44 14.42 -10.26 3.57
CA PRO A 44 14.71 -10.52 4.96
C PRO A 44 13.44 -10.43 5.81
N ASP A 45 13.37 -11.20 6.90
CA ASP A 45 12.21 -11.19 7.78
C ASP A 45 12.09 -9.87 8.55
N VAL A 46 10.87 -9.50 8.92
CA VAL A 46 10.60 -8.32 9.75
C VAL A 46 9.50 -8.67 10.75
N ALA A 47 9.67 -8.19 11.98
CA ALA A 47 8.65 -8.32 13.00
C ALA A 47 7.36 -7.61 12.55
N VAL A 48 6.23 -8.14 13.00
CA VAL A 48 4.92 -7.50 12.83
C VAL A 48 4.96 -6.13 13.49
N VAL A 49 4.57 -5.08 12.75
CA VAL A 49 4.47 -3.73 13.29
C VAL A 49 3.30 -3.66 14.27
N ASP A 50 3.58 -3.19 15.48
CA ASP A 50 2.53 -2.86 16.45
C ASP A 50 1.88 -1.54 16.01
N VAL A 51 0.57 -1.57 15.80
CA VAL A 51 -0.19 -0.40 15.34
C VAL A 51 -0.87 0.22 16.55
N PRO A 52 -0.57 1.49 16.89
CA PRO A 52 -1.19 2.14 18.04
C PRO A 52 -2.70 2.26 17.84
N ARG A 53 -3.44 2.16 18.95
CA ARG A 53 -4.88 2.42 18.98
C ARG A 53 -5.11 3.92 19.17
N ILE A 54 -6.19 4.43 18.59
CA ILE A 54 -6.68 5.78 18.93
C ILE A 54 -7.46 5.65 20.24
N GLY A 55 -7.02 6.32 21.29
CA GLY A 55 -7.62 6.21 22.61
C GLY A 55 -9.04 6.73 22.64
N GLN A 56 -9.80 6.28 23.65
CA GLN A 56 -11.00 6.98 24.08
C GLN A 56 -10.54 8.24 24.83
N GLY A 57 -11.06 9.42 24.48
CA GLY A 57 -10.59 10.64 25.12
C GLY A 57 -11.28 11.92 24.64
N SER A 58 -10.62 13.04 24.90
CA SER A 58 -11.05 14.33 24.37
C SER A 58 -10.79 14.43 22.87
N ASP A 59 -11.48 15.33 22.18
CA ASP A 59 -11.27 15.55 20.75
C ASP A 59 -9.82 15.95 20.40
N ALA A 60 -9.16 16.69 21.29
CA ALA A 60 -7.74 17.01 21.14
C ALA A 60 -6.85 15.77 21.29
N GLN A 61 -7.19 14.86 22.22
CA GLN A 61 -6.48 13.58 22.35
C GLN A 61 -6.70 12.70 21.13
N HIS A 62 -7.92 12.65 20.59
CA HIS A 62 -8.20 11.93 19.35
C HIS A 62 -7.35 12.43 18.18
N ALA A 63 -7.25 13.75 17.99
CA ALA A 63 -6.40 14.34 16.95
C ALA A 63 -4.91 14.01 17.19
N ALA A 64 -4.44 14.07 18.43
CA ALA A 64 -3.07 13.74 18.78
C ALA A 64 -2.74 12.25 18.51
N ASP A 65 -3.59 11.33 18.97
CA ASP A 65 -3.43 9.89 18.78
C ASP A 65 -3.50 9.52 17.29
N LEU A 66 -4.42 10.14 16.55
CA LEU A 66 -4.52 9.99 15.10
C LEU A 66 -3.21 10.40 14.42
N LEU A 67 -2.67 11.56 14.73
CA LEU A 67 -1.41 12.03 14.14
C LEU A 67 -0.20 11.19 14.56
N ALA A 68 -0.19 10.69 15.79
CA ALA A 68 0.81 9.74 16.26
C ALA A 68 0.75 8.44 15.43
N ALA A 69 -0.44 7.86 15.24
CA ALA A 69 -0.62 6.66 14.42
C ALA A 69 -0.17 6.84 12.97
N TYR A 70 -0.41 8.00 12.37
CA TYR A 70 0.09 8.32 11.02
C TYR A 70 1.59 8.55 10.97
N SER A 71 2.17 9.11 12.02
CA SER A 71 3.63 9.23 12.16
C SER A 71 4.26 7.84 12.27
N ASP A 72 3.68 6.95 13.07
CA ASP A 72 4.12 5.56 13.20
C ASP A 72 4.01 4.81 11.88
N TRP A 73 2.91 4.99 11.13
CA TRP A 73 2.79 4.41 9.79
C TRP A 73 3.88 4.94 8.85
N ALA A 74 4.13 6.25 8.84
CA ALA A 74 5.17 6.83 7.99
C ALA A 74 6.55 6.22 8.30
N ASN A 75 6.85 5.88 9.56
CA ASN A 75 8.15 5.35 9.98
C ASN A 75 8.20 3.82 10.12
N ALA A 76 7.07 3.12 9.90
CA ALA A 76 6.97 1.68 10.09
C ALA A 76 8.06 0.91 9.31
N GLY A 77 8.80 0.04 10.02
CA GLY A 77 9.88 -0.78 9.46
C GLY A 77 11.19 -0.05 9.17
N THR A 78 11.27 1.28 9.31
CA THR A 78 12.48 2.05 8.94
C THR A 78 13.66 1.75 9.86
N GLN A 79 13.42 1.55 11.15
CA GLN A 79 14.46 1.14 12.10
C GLN A 79 14.98 -0.26 11.79
N ALA A 80 14.10 -1.21 11.46
CA ALA A 80 14.51 -2.56 11.08
C ALA A 80 15.37 -2.57 9.80
N VAL A 81 14.99 -1.77 8.80
CA VAL A 81 15.79 -1.59 7.58
C VAL A 81 17.15 -0.95 7.85
N ALA A 82 17.23 -0.02 8.81
CA ALA A 82 18.48 0.61 9.18
C ALA A 82 19.43 -0.36 9.92
N ASP A 83 18.88 -1.12 10.87
CA ASP A 83 19.66 -1.95 11.79
C ASP A 83 20.11 -3.28 11.18
N ASP A 84 19.32 -3.86 10.27
CA ASP A 84 19.63 -5.15 9.65
C ASP A 84 20.47 -4.97 8.36
N PRO A 85 21.71 -5.51 8.32
CA PRO A 85 22.55 -5.47 7.12
C PRO A 85 21.91 -6.14 5.89
N ALA A 86 21.05 -7.15 6.06
CA ALA A 86 20.40 -7.83 4.95
C ALA A 86 19.46 -6.90 4.18
N TRP A 87 18.78 -5.99 4.88
CA TRP A 87 17.94 -4.94 4.27
C TRP A 87 18.75 -3.85 3.56
N ARG A 88 20.06 -3.73 3.84
CA ARG A 88 20.97 -2.76 3.20
C ARG A 88 21.90 -3.38 2.18
N ALA A 89 21.83 -4.69 1.97
CA ALA A 89 22.64 -5.39 1.00
C ALA A 89 22.43 -4.82 -0.42
N ALA A 90 23.51 -4.75 -1.20
CA ALA A 90 23.47 -4.17 -2.55
C ALA A 90 22.62 -5.01 -3.52
N ASP A 91 22.52 -6.31 -3.25
CA ASP A 91 21.76 -7.32 -3.99
C ASP A 91 20.34 -7.56 -3.44
N LEU A 92 19.87 -6.75 -2.47
CA LEU A 92 18.49 -6.80 -2.01
C LEU A 92 17.54 -6.69 -3.22
N ALA A 93 16.61 -7.62 -3.33
CA ALA A 93 15.66 -7.64 -4.42
C ALA A 93 14.77 -6.38 -4.42
N ALA A 94 14.52 -5.84 -5.62
CA ALA A 94 13.83 -4.55 -5.78
C ALA A 94 12.41 -4.51 -5.21
N HIS A 95 11.76 -5.67 -5.06
CA HIS A 95 10.41 -5.79 -4.52
C HIS A 95 10.35 -5.77 -2.98
N CYS A 96 11.48 -5.95 -2.27
CA CYS A 96 11.44 -6.13 -0.82
C CYS A 96 10.97 -4.90 -0.04
N LEU A 97 11.42 -3.70 -0.39
CA LEU A 97 10.93 -2.48 0.27
C LEU A 97 9.45 -2.18 -0.11
N PRO A 98 9.03 -2.28 -1.39
CA PRO A 98 7.62 -2.22 -1.75
C PRO A 98 6.72 -3.22 -1.00
N ASP A 99 7.15 -4.47 -0.87
CA ASP A 99 6.36 -5.51 -0.19
C ASP A 99 6.27 -5.26 1.32
N LEU A 100 7.35 -4.75 1.94
CA LEU A 100 7.33 -4.28 3.32
C LEU A 100 6.36 -3.10 3.51
N ALA A 101 6.39 -2.10 2.62
CA ALA A 101 5.46 -0.97 2.67
C ALA A 101 3.99 -1.43 2.53
N ARG A 102 3.73 -2.40 1.66
CA ARG A 102 2.41 -3.01 1.47
C ARG A 102 1.96 -3.81 2.69
N ALA A 103 2.86 -4.55 3.33
CA ALA A 103 2.58 -5.26 4.57
C ALA A 103 2.23 -4.28 5.70
N ASN A 104 2.99 -3.18 5.83
CA ASN A 104 2.70 -2.10 6.77
C ASN A 104 1.33 -1.47 6.48
N ARG A 105 1.03 -1.13 5.21
CA ARG A 105 -0.31 -0.66 4.83
C ARG A 105 -1.39 -1.61 5.31
N LYS A 106 -1.27 -2.91 5.06
CA LYS A 106 -2.26 -3.90 5.49
C LYS A 106 -2.45 -3.91 7.01
N ALA A 107 -1.36 -3.82 7.77
CA ALA A 107 -1.41 -3.78 9.23
C ALA A 107 -2.13 -2.52 9.74
N PHE A 108 -1.73 -1.33 9.27
CA PHE A 108 -2.33 -0.06 9.70
C PHE A 108 -3.77 0.08 9.25
N VAL A 109 -4.08 -0.26 7.99
CA VAL A 109 -5.45 -0.20 7.46
C VAL A 109 -6.39 -1.13 8.23
N GLY A 110 -5.96 -2.38 8.49
CA GLY A 110 -6.76 -3.36 9.21
C GLY A 110 -7.02 -3.02 10.69
N LYS A 111 -6.27 -2.08 11.26
CA LYS A 111 -6.38 -1.66 12.67
C LYS A 111 -7.01 -0.27 12.85
N LEU A 112 -6.73 0.66 11.95
CA LEU A 112 -7.17 2.04 12.07
C LEU A 112 -8.48 2.34 11.35
N PHE A 113 -8.93 1.52 10.40
CA PHE A 113 -10.07 1.87 9.55
C PHE A 113 -11.21 0.86 9.62
N VAL A 114 -12.44 1.38 9.62
CA VAL A 114 -13.65 0.58 9.38
C VAL A 114 -13.66 0.08 7.92
N THR A 115 -13.28 0.95 6.99
CA THR A 115 -13.33 0.76 5.53
C THR A 115 -12.16 -0.05 4.94
N ARG A 116 -11.57 -0.95 5.74
CA ARG A 116 -10.30 -1.64 5.45
C ARG A 116 -10.20 -2.37 4.09
N ASP A 117 -11.34 -2.80 3.54
CA ASP A 117 -11.46 -3.53 2.27
C ASP A 117 -12.29 -2.76 1.21
N ASP A 118 -12.56 -1.47 1.44
CA ASP A 118 -13.33 -0.63 0.52
C ASP A 118 -12.43 -0.04 -0.57
N ALA A 119 -12.70 -0.41 -1.82
CA ALA A 119 -11.97 0.06 -2.99
C ALA A 119 -12.01 1.60 -3.16
N ALA A 120 -12.99 2.29 -2.59
CA ALA A 120 -13.04 3.75 -2.61
C ALA A 120 -11.86 4.41 -1.86
N TRP A 121 -11.21 3.67 -0.94
CA TRP A 121 -10.11 4.15 -0.12
C TRP A 121 -8.72 3.75 -0.66
N ASP A 122 -8.66 2.96 -1.72
CA ASP A 122 -7.40 2.37 -2.20
C ASP A 122 -6.38 3.43 -2.60
N GLU A 123 -6.81 4.52 -3.23
CA GLU A 123 -5.92 5.63 -3.59
C GLU A 123 -5.39 6.33 -2.35
N TYR A 124 -6.24 6.59 -1.35
CA TYR A 124 -5.83 7.20 -0.09
C TYR A 124 -4.77 6.34 0.61
N TYR A 125 -5.01 5.03 0.71
CA TYR A 125 -4.05 4.09 1.32
C TYR A 125 -2.77 3.97 0.51
N ALA A 126 -2.83 4.02 -0.84
CA ALA A 126 -1.65 4.03 -1.69
C ALA A 126 -0.78 5.28 -1.49
N GLN A 127 -1.39 6.44 -1.25
CA GLN A 127 -0.64 7.66 -0.90
C GLN A 127 0.10 7.51 0.43
N ARG A 128 -0.49 6.85 1.44
CA ARG A 128 0.17 6.59 2.72
C ARG A 128 1.28 5.54 2.62
N GLU A 129 1.03 4.47 1.85
CA GLU A 129 2.05 3.48 1.49
C GLU A 129 3.25 4.13 0.78
N ALA A 130 3.02 5.08 -0.13
CA ALA A 130 4.08 5.79 -0.83
C ALA A 130 4.97 6.63 0.12
N ILE A 131 4.39 7.26 1.15
CA ILE A 131 5.14 7.98 2.18
C ILE A 131 6.02 6.99 2.97
N ASN A 132 5.44 5.88 3.44
CA ASN A 132 6.21 4.86 4.17
C ASN A 132 7.33 4.26 3.29
N LEU A 133 7.06 3.96 2.02
CA LEU A 133 8.06 3.45 1.08
C LEU A 133 9.21 4.45 0.86
N ALA A 134 8.91 5.75 0.77
CA ALA A 134 9.95 6.77 0.67
C ALA A 134 10.85 6.78 1.92
N ASN A 135 10.27 6.64 3.11
CA ASN A 135 11.01 6.58 4.37
C ASN A 135 11.83 5.30 4.51
N LEU A 136 11.30 4.14 4.10
CA LEU A 136 12.04 2.87 4.04
C LEU A 136 13.27 2.97 3.11
N ARG A 137 13.10 3.60 1.94
CA ARG A 137 14.21 3.87 1.01
C ARG A 137 15.23 4.81 1.63
N SER A 138 14.78 5.87 2.29
CA SER A 138 15.67 6.79 3.02
C SER A 138 16.47 6.04 4.08
N ALA A 139 15.82 5.22 4.91
CA ALA A 139 16.51 4.45 5.96
C ALA A 139 17.54 3.47 5.39
N ARG A 140 17.24 2.81 4.26
CA ARG A 140 18.21 1.94 3.57
C ARG A 140 19.43 2.72 3.10
N LEU A 141 19.22 3.91 2.52
CA LEU A 141 20.28 4.75 1.97
C LEU A 141 21.17 5.37 3.06
N THR A 142 20.58 5.84 4.16
CA THR A 142 21.30 6.54 5.22
C THR A 142 21.83 5.60 6.30
N GLY A 143 21.28 4.40 6.42
CA GLY A 143 21.55 3.50 7.54
C GLY A 143 20.98 4.01 8.88
N ALA A 144 19.95 4.86 8.84
CA ALA A 144 19.31 5.41 10.03
C ALA A 144 17.78 5.39 9.87
N GLY A 145 17.06 4.98 10.92
CA GLY A 145 15.60 5.08 10.96
C GLY A 145 15.12 6.53 10.74
N THR A 146 13.97 6.70 10.12
CA THR A 146 13.40 8.03 9.87
C THR A 146 12.61 8.51 11.09
N ARG A 147 12.42 9.83 11.18
CA ARG A 147 11.61 10.47 12.23
C ARG A 147 10.57 11.40 11.62
N ALA A 148 9.87 10.93 10.60
CA ALA A 148 8.79 11.69 10.00
C ALA A 148 7.69 11.91 11.05
N SER A 149 7.14 13.12 11.16
CA SER A 149 6.10 13.42 12.14
C SER A 149 4.93 14.14 11.50
N PHE A 150 3.74 13.89 12.02
CA PHE A 150 2.56 14.74 11.85
C PHE A 150 2.28 15.44 13.17
N GLU A 151 2.27 16.76 13.17
CA GLU A 151 2.18 17.59 14.36
C GLU A 151 0.97 18.51 14.30
N LEU A 152 0.08 18.40 15.29
CA LEU A 152 -1.09 19.25 15.41
C LEU A 152 -0.65 20.72 15.52
N GLN A 153 -1.12 21.55 14.59
CA GLN A 153 -0.85 22.99 14.60
C GLN A 153 -2.02 23.74 15.24
N GLN A 154 -3.25 23.39 14.85
CA GLN A 154 -4.45 24.07 15.34
C GLN A 154 -5.68 23.17 15.23
N MET A 155 -6.45 23.08 16.31
CA MET A 155 -7.83 22.57 16.26
C MET A 155 -8.74 23.64 15.65
N LEU A 156 -9.51 23.28 14.63
CA LEU A 156 -10.40 24.20 13.90
C LEU A 156 -11.87 24.00 14.30
N GLU A 157 -12.32 22.75 14.33
CA GLU A 157 -13.69 22.39 14.66
C GLU A 157 -13.68 20.99 15.28
N TYR A 158 -14.54 20.75 16.26
CA TYR A 158 -14.69 19.45 16.87
C TYR A 158 -16.10 19.27 17.43
N SER A 159 -16.57 18.04 17.45
CA SER A 159 -17.81 17.66 18.13
C SER A 159 -17.71 16.21 18.61
N HIS A 160 -18.35 15.93 19.74
CA HIS A 160 -18.32 14.62 20.36
C HIS A 160 -19.73 14.18 20.76
N THR A 161 -20.03 12.91 20.49
CA THR A 161 -21.28 12.24 20.82
C THR A 161 -20.99 10.80 21.27
N ASP A 162 -21.96 10.13 21.87
CA ASP A 162 -21.84 8.71 22.22
C ASP A 162 -21.58 7.81 20.98
N SER A 163 -22.00 8.26 19.80
CA SER A 163 -21.78 7.56 18.53
C SER A 163 -20.41 7.81 17.89
N GLY A 164 -19.66 8.80 18.35
CA GLY A 164 -18.38 9.15 17.75
C GLY A 164 -17.94 10.59 17.93
N SER A 165 -16.75 10.89 17.41
CA SER A 165 -16.10 12.19 17.43
C SER A 165 -15.81 12.65 16.00
N PHE A 166 -16.02 13.93 15.75
CA PHE A 166 -15.62 14.60 14.53
C PHE A 166 -14.58 15.64 14.87
N VAL A 167 -13.45 15.62 14.17
CA VAL A 167 -12.35 16.58 14.38
C VAL A 167 -11.89 17.15 13.06
N LYS A 168 -11.66 18.46 13.05
CA LYS A 168 -11.06 19.20 11.95
C LYS A 168 -9.90 20.02 12.49
N PHE A 169 -8.74 19.88 11.88
CA PHE A 169 -7.53 20.51 12.38
C PHE A 169 -6.53 20.79 11.26
N SER A 170 -5.52 21.61 11.54
CA SER A 170 -4.32 21.70 10.71
C SER A 170 -3.19 20.91 11.35
N ALA A 171 -2.43 20.20 10.53
CA ALA A 171 -1.25 19.46 10.96
C ALA A 171 -0.07 19.69 10.02
N ALA A 172 1.11 19.87 10.59
CA ALA A 172 2.35 19.94 9.84
C ALA A 172 2.91 18.53 9.68
N TYR A 173 3.22 18.14 8.45
CA TYR A 173 4.07 16.99 8.17
C TYR A 173 5.52 17.45 8.13
N ARG A 174 6.38 16.82 8.93
CA ARG A 174 7.83 16.94 8.89
C ARG A 174 8.39 15.65 8.33
N SER A 175 9.19 15.72 7.27
CA SER A 175 9.67 14.51 6.59
C SER A 175 10.68 13.71 7.42
N GLY A 176 11.39 14.36 8.36
CA GLY A 176 12.38 13.70 9.22
C GLY A 176 13.49 12.97 8.44
N GLY A 177 13.71 13.36 7.17
CA GLY A 177 14.53 12.66 6.18
C GLY A 177 14.47 13.35 4.82
N ILE A 178 14.29 12.57 3.75
CA ILE A 178 14.18 13.08 2.38
C ILE A 178 12.70 13.36 2.06
N GLY A 179 12.34 14.63 1.88
CA GLY A 179 11.01 15.05 1.45
C GLY A 179 10.64 16.45 1.94
N ASP A 180 9.58 17.01 1.37
CA ASP A 180 9.14 18.37 1.69
C ASP A 180 8.20 18.40 2.89
N ASP A 181 8.49 19.32 3.80
CA ASP A 181 7.56 19.71 4.84
C ASP A 181 6.30 20.32 4.22
N ARG A 182 5.15 20.04 4.84
CA ARG A 182 3.87 20.59 4.37
C ARG A 182 2.91 20.83 5.52
N LEU A 183 1.99 21.76 5.29
CA LEU A 183 0.85 21.99 6.17
C LEU A 183 -0.39 21.40 5.49
N ASP A 184 -1.07 20.51 6.19
CA ASP A 184 -2.26 19.82 5.70
C ASP A 184 -3.47 20.24 6.57
N ARG A 185 -4.65 20.36 5.95
CA ARG A 185 -5.93 20.41 6.66
C ARG A 185 -6.49 19.00 6.73
N TRP A 186 -6.87 18.59 7.93
CA TRP A 186 -7.41 17.28 8.22
C TRP A 186 -8.86 17.41 8.67
N TYR A 187 -9.66 16.44 8.26
CA TYR A 187 -10.98 16.16 8.82
C TYR A 187 -11.08 14.66 9.05
N ALA A 188 -11.50 14.25 10.24
CA ALA A 188 -11.66 12.87 10.61
C ALA A 188 -12.98 12.65 11.37
N ALA A 189 -13.69 11.59 11.00
CA ALA A 189 -14.79 11.02 11.75
C ALA A 189 -14.30 9.71 12.40
N LEU A 190 -14.45 9.63 13.71
CA LEU A 190 -14.00 8.53 14.53
C LEU A 190 -15.20 7.91 15.25
N VAL A 191 -15.31 6.59 15.23
CA VAL A 191 -16.37 5.86 15.92
C VAL A 191 -15.80 4.91 16.97
N PRO A 192 -16.53 4.61 18.07
CA PRO A 192 -16.07 3.64 19.05
C PRO A 192 -15.96 2.22 18.48
N TRP A 193 -14.87 1.53 18.77
CA TRP A 193 -14.61 0.14 18.36
C TRP A 193 -13.65 -0.55 19.32
N ASP A 194 -14.06 -1.69 19.89
CA ASP A 194 -13.21 -2.54 20.77
C ASP A 194 -12.47 -1.76 21.89
N GLY A 195 -13.19 -0.86 22.56
CA GLY A 195 -12.62 -0.03 23.65
C GLY A 195 -11.65 1.07 23.19
N ALA A 196 -11.57 1.34 21.90
CA ALA A 196 -10.78 2.39 21.26
C ALA A 196 -11.65 3.17 20.26
N MET A 197 -11.07 4.16 19.59
CA MET A 197 -11.67 4.83 18.43
C MET A 197 -11.08 4.25 17.14
N ILE A 198 -11.89 4.17 16.09
CA ILE A 198 -11.48 3.75 14.75
C ILE A 198 -11.94 4.79 13.72
N ILE A 199 -11.17 4.93 12.64
CA ILE A 199 -11.44 5.88 11.56
C ILE A 199 -12.58 5.34 10.70
N ASP A 200 -13.69 6.06 10.69
CA ASP A 200 -14.82 5.85 9.77
C ASP A 200 -14.62 6.66 8.49
N TYR A 201 -14.14 7.90 8.62
CA TYR A 201 -13.77 8.77 7.51
C TYR A 201 -12.56 9.62 7.86
N ILE A 202 -11.71 9.88 6.87
CA ILE A 202 -10.62 10.83 6.96
C ILE A 202 -10.26 11.45 5.62
N GLU A 203 -9.94 12.73 5.63
CA GLU A 203 -9.36 13.44 4.50
C GLU A 203 -8.21 14.33 4.98
N ALA A 204 -7.19 14.46 4.14
CA ALA A 204 -6.06 15.34 4.38
C ALA A 204 -5.72 16.09 3.09
N THR A 205 -5.89 17.40 3.08
CA THR A 205 -5.63 18.25 1.91
C THR A 205 -4.48 19.21 2.19
N LYS A 206 -3.51 19.27 1.27
CA LYS A 206 -2.40 20.22 1.36
C LYS A 206 -2.94 21.66 1.35
N GLN A 207 -2.51 22.47 2.31
CA GLN A 207 -2.83 23.89 2.34
C GLN A 207 -1.90 24.66 1.38
N ALA A 208 -2.45 25.67 0.70
CA ALA A 208 -1.65 26.60 -0.08
C ALA A 208 -0.74 27.42 0.87
N PRO A 209 0.43 27.89 0.40
CA PRO A 209 1.20 28.88 1.14
C PRO A 209 0.32 30.11 1.40
N GLY A 210 0.27 30.54 2.67
CA GLY A 210 -0.43 31.76 3.08
C GLY A 210 0.36 33.03 2.79
#